data_AF-A0A178UHY6-F1
#
_entry.id   AF-A0A178UHY6-F1
#
_cell.length_a   1.000
_cell.length_b   1.000
_cell.length_c   1.000
_cell.angle_alpha   90.00
_cell.angle_beta   90.00
_cell.angle_gamma   90.00
#
_symmetry.space_group_name_H-M   'P 1'
#
loop_
_entity.id
_entity.type
_entity.pdbx_description
1 polymer ?
#
loop_
_entity_poly.entity_id
_entity_poly.type
_entity_poly.pdbx_seq_one_letter_code
_entity_poly.pdbx_strand_id
1 'polypeptide(L)'
;MGTNKIPKTLNGNLVLILIITIMMVTHSHGFQLEIRNELSGRYRKLVYKCWSRDNDFGWRQNWPGQYKDWSFAISLFHTYFYCHFRTAYGRVDKQLVASWELKQECGDRRKCTWVVKKDGLYLRQWKTKFFSNKYGNERWNVYIEHDVLKKSWS
;
A
#
# COMPACT_ATOMS: atom_id res chain seq x y z
N MET A 1 17.11 12.05 58.00
CA MET A 1 16.87 10.65 57.59
C MET A 1 15.74 10.64 56.56
N GLY A 2 16.08 10.53 55.27
CA GLY A 2 15.10 10.56 54.18
C GLY A 2 14.39 9.21 54.04
N THR A 3 13.06 9.21 54.05
CA THR A 3 12.26 8.00 53.83
C THR A 3 12.22 7.69 52.33
N ASN A 4 12.93 6.65 51.92
CA ASN A 4 12.84 6.12 50.57
C ASN A 4 11.43 5.54 50.34
N LYS A 5 10.59 6.26 49.60
CA LYS A 5 9.30 5.73 49.16
C LYS A 5 9.54 4.73 48.02
N ILE A 6 9.39 3.45 48.34
CA ILE A 6 9.38 2.37 47.34
C ILE A 6 8.18 2.62 46.41
N PRO A 7 8.38 2.78 45.09
CA PRO A 7 7.26 3.03 44.18
C PRO A 7 6.32 1.83 44.20
N LYS A 8 5.03 2.09 44.40
CA LYS A 8 3.98 1.07 44.36
C LYS A 8 4.06 0.36 43.01
N THR A 9 4.19 -0.97 43.04
CA THR A 9 4.20 -1.81 41.85
C THR A 9 2.93 -1.56 41.03
N LEU A 10 3.11 -1.13 39.79
CA LEU A 10 2.03 -0.85 38.85
C LEU A 10 1.21 -2.14 38.67
N ASN A 11 -0.10 -2.06 38.90
CA ASN A 11 -1.00 -3.20 38.92
C ASN A 11 -0.90 -3.97 37.59
N GLY A 12 -0.68 -5.30 37.62
CA GLY A 12 -0.33 -6.07 36.42
C GLY A 12 -1.35 -5.96 35.28
N ASN A 13 -2.63 -5.84 35.61
CA ASN A 13 -3.69 -5.58 34.63
C ASN A 13 -3.57 -4.21 33.96
N LEU A 14 -3.12 -3.20 34.71
CA LEU A 14 -2.91 -1.84 34.20
C LEU A 14 -1.69 -1.79 33.28
N VAL A 15 -0.63 -2.55 33.61
CA VAL A 15 0.54 -2.76 32.75
C VAL A 15 0.12 -3.45 31.45
N LEU A 16 -0.68 -4.52 31.54
CA LEU A 16 -1.17 -5.26 30.36
C LEU A 16 -2.03 -4.36 29.45
N ILE A 17 -2.95 -3.58 30.04
CA ILE A 17 -3.79 -2.63 29.29
C ILE A 17 -2.92 -1.56 28.61
N LEU A 18 -1.93 -0.99 29.31
CA LEU A 18 -1.01 -0.01 28.73
C LEU A 18 -0.19 -0.60 27.57
N ILE A 19 0.27 -1.84 27.70
CA ILE A 19 1.00 -2.53 26.63
C ILE A 19 0.08 -2.77 25.42
N ILE A 20 -1.16 -3.21 25.63
CA ILE A 20 -2.13 -3.44 24.55
C ILE A 20 -2.49 -2.12 23.86
N THR A 21 -2.72 -1.04 24.61
CA THR A 21 -3.05 0.27 24.02
C THR A 21 -1.87 0.87 23.26
N ILE A 22 -0.65 0.76 23.79
CA ILE A 22 0.57 1.18 23.09
C ILE A 22 0.74 0.36 21.81
N MET A 23 0.58 -0.97 21.85
CA MET A 23 0.65 -1.83 20.66
C MET A 23 -0.37 -1.39 19.59
N MET A 24 -1.64 -1.19 19.96
CA MET A 24 -2.71 -0.77 19.04
C MET A 24 -2.44 0.62 18.43
N VAL A 25 -1.88 1.57 19.20
CA VAL A 25 -1.53 2.92 18.72
C VAL A 25 -0.30 2.88 17.79
N THR A 26 0.70 2.05 18.08
CA THR A 26 1.89 1.88 17.23
C THR A 26 1.60 1.16 15.90
N HIS A 27 0.51 0.39 15.84
CA HIS A 27 0.02 -0.29 14.63
C HIS A 27 -0.81 0.59 13.68
N SER A 28 -1.02 1.86 14.00
CA SER A 28 -1.89 2.77 13.24
C SER A 28 -1.26 3.34 11.95
N HIS A 29 -0.06 2.91 11.56
CA HIS A 29 0.50 3.29 10.26
C HIS A 29 -0.20 2.54 9.12
N GLY A 30 -1.44 2.94 8.86
CA GLY A 30 -2.25 2.50 7.74
C GLY A 30 -1.46 2.60 6.44
N PHE A 31 -1.32 1.47 5.77
CA PHE A 31 -0.72 1.38 4.46
C PHE A 31 -1.81 1.09 3.46
N GLN A 32 -2.05 2.06 2.61
CA GLN A 32 -3.16 2.06 1.69
C GLN A 32 -2.75 1.36 0.40
N LEU A 33 -3.47 0.29 0.06
CA LEU A 33 -3.31 -0.37 -1.24
C LEU A 33 -4.38 0.19 -2.18
N GLU A 34 -3.96 0.89 -3.21
CA GLU A 34 -4.87 1.42 -4.22
C GLU A 34 -4.77 0.58 -5.50
N ILE A 35 -5.91 0.25 -6.10
CA ILE A 35 -5.99 -0.32 -7.44
C ILE A 35 -6.64 0.72 -8.34
N ARG A 36 -5.87 1.25 -9.28
CA ARG A 36 -6.31 2.30 -10.21
C ARG A 36 -6.52 1.72 -11.60
N ASN A 37 -7.71 1.96 -12.15
CA ASN A 37 -8.04 1.59 -13.52
C ASN A 37 -7.67 2.72 -14.49
N GLU A 38 -6.56 2.56 -15.20
CA GLU A 38 -6.10 3.46 -16.27
C GLU A 38 -6.26 2.82 -17.67
N LEU A 39 -7.21 1.88 -17.82
CA LEU A 39 -7.53 1.29 -19.11
C LEU A 39 -8.14 2.35 -20.05
N SER A 40 -7.43 2.65 -21.12
CA SER A 40 -7.89 3.50 -22.22
C SER A 40 -8.60 2.70 -23.32
N GLY A 41 -9.57 3.31 -24.00
CA GLY A 41 -10.23 2.75 -25.19
C GLY A 41 -11.64 2.23 -24.96
N ARG A 42 -12.15 1.42 -25.91
CA ARG A 42 -13.53 0.90 -25.90
C ARG A 42 -13.75 -0.11 -24.77
N TYR A 43 -12.75 -0.95 -24.48
CA TYR A 43 -12.84 -1.94 -23.42
C TYR A 43 -12.08 -1.48 -22.19
N ARG A 44 -12.83 -1.03 -21.20
CA ARG A 44 -12.31 -0.17 -20.15
C ARG A 44 -12.77 -0.61 -18.75
N LYS A 45 -13.42 -1.77 -18.72
CA LYS A 45 -13.97 -2.42 -17.53
C LYS A 45 -12.88 -3.25 -16.86
N LEU A 46 -12.62 -2.96 -15.58
CA LEU A 46 -11.79 -3.77 -14.72
C LEU A 46 -12.70 -4.50 -13.73
N VAL A 47 -12.64 -5.83 -13.70
CA VAL A 47 -13.28 -6.65 -12.67
C VAL A 47 -12.17 -7.31 -11.88
N TYR A 48 -12.20 -7.21 -10.56
CA TYR A 48 -11.20 -7.86 -9.73
C TYR A 48 -11.80 -8.43 -8.46
N LYS A 49 -11.21 -9.52 -7.96
CA LYS A 49 -11.51 -10.08 -6.65
C LYS A 49 -10.21 -10.14 -5.87
N CYS A 50 -10.18 -9.51 -4.71
CA CYS A 50 -9.05 -9.60 -3.80
C CYS A 50 -9.50 -10.25 -2.49
N TRP A 51 -8.62 -11.05 -1.89
CA TRP A 51 -8.80 -11.61 -0.56
C TRP A 51 -7.45 -11.66 0.14
N SER A 52 -7.45 -11.53 1.46
CA SER A 52 -6.31 -11.86 2.32
C SER A 52 -6.55 -13.22 2.97
N ARG A 53 -5.58 -13.67 3.79
CA ARG A 53 -5.74 -14.91 4.58
C ARG A 53 -7.00 -14.88 5.45
N ASP A 54 -7.31 -13.72 6.04
CA ASP A 54 -8.33 -13.60 7.07
C ASP A 54 -9.62 -12.92 6.56
N ASN A 55 -9.59 -12.22 5.41
CA ASN A 55 -10.73 -11.46 4.88
C ASN A 55 -10.90 -11.61 3.35
N ASP A 56 -12.11 -11.95 2.87
CA ASP A 56 -12.48 -11.87 1.44
C ASP A 56 -13.20 -10.54 1.15
N PHE A 57 -12.68 -9.74 0.21
CA PHE A 57 -13.26 -8.44 -0.16
C PHE A 57 -14.32 -8.55 -1.26
N GLY A 58 -14.52 -9.75 -1.80
CA GLY A 58 -15.48 -10.07 -2.84
C GLY A 58 -15.09 -9.56 -4.22
N TRP A 59 -15.97 -9.82 -5.20
CA TRP A 59 -15.81 -9.29 -6.56
C TRP A 59 -16.17 -7.81 -6.60
N ARG A 60 -15.32 -7.03 -7.26
CA ARG A 60 -15.46 -5.59 -7.47
C ARG A 60 -15.31 -5.26 -8.95
N GLN A 61 -15.91 -4.15 -9.35
CA GLN A 61 -15.87 -3.66 -10.72
C GLN A 61 -15.61 -2.16 -10.73
N ASN A 62 -14.56 -1.74 -11.46
CA ASN A 62 -14.20 -0.33 -11.65
C ASN A 62 -14.27 0.04 -13.13
N TRP A 63 -14.85 1.21 -13.42
CA TRP A 63 -14.77 1.86 -14.73
C TRP A 63 -13.53 2.77 -14.81
N PRO A 64 -13.10 3.24 -15.99
CA PRO A 64 -11.90 4.06 -16.13
C PRO A 64 -12.08 5.42 -15.49
N GLY A 65 -11.02 5.91 -14.87
CA GLY A 65 -11.05 7.15 -14.10
C GLY A 65 -11.75 6.99 -12.74
N GLN A 66 -12.44 5.87 -12.49
CA GLN A 66 -12.85 5.50 -11.14
C GLN A 66 -11.66 4.83 -10.44
N TYR A 67 -11.17 5.50 -9.41
CA TYR A 67 -10.27 4.93 -8.43
C TYR A 67 -11.10 4.46 -7.24
N LYS A 68 -10.72 3.33 -6.65
CA LYS A 68 -11.27 2.92 -5.35
C LYS A 68 -10.08 2.64 -4.45
N ASP A 69 -9.96 3.46 -3.42
CA ASP A 69 -8.91 3.31 -2.44
C ASP A 69 -9.38 2.35 -1.36
N TRP A 70 -8.55 1.38 -1.03
CA TRP A 70 -8.74 0.53 0.12
C TRP A 70 -7.61 0.82 1.09
N SER A 71 -7.92 1.52 2.17
CA SER A 71 -6.97 1.74 3.25
C SER A 71 -6.95 0.52 4.14
N PHE A 72 -5.81 -0.15 4.20
CA PHE A 72 -5.59 -1.26 5.11
C PHE A 72 -4.60 -0.85 6.20
N ALA A 73 -4.72 -1.41 7.39
CA ALA A 73 -3.60 -1.39 8.32
C ALA A 73 -2.63 -2.49 7.89
N ILE A 74 -1.39 -2.15 7.52
CA ILE A 74 -0.34 -3.17 7.45
C ILE A 74 -0.18 -3.68 8.89
N SER A 75 -0.39 -4.97 9.09
CA SER A 75 -0.06 -5.60 10.37
C SER A 75 1.46 -5.65 10.53
N LEU A 76 1.99 -5.84 11.75
CA LEU A 76 3.42 -6.13 11.98
C LEU A 76 3.96 -7.31 11.15
N PHE A 77 3.08 -8.17 10.62
CA PHE A 77 3.42 -9.28 9.73
C PHE A 77 3.05 -8.95 8.27
N HIS A 78 3.73 -9.63 7.33
CA HIS A 78 3.43 -9.54 5.89
C HIS A 78 1.94 -9.89 5.65
N THR A 79 1.16 -8.94 5.14
CA THR A 79 -0.23 -9.21 4.76
C THR A 79 -0.24 -9.60 3.28
N TYR A 80 -0.45 -10.88 3.02
CA TYR A 80 -0.60 -11.38 1.65
C TYR A 80 -2.03 -11.16 1.17
N PHE A 81 -2.16 -10.46 0.04
CA PHE A 81 -3.40 -10.37 -0.71
C PHE A 81 -3.25 -11.16 -1.99
N TYR A 82 -4.26 -11.95 -2.33
CA TYR A 82 -4.37 -12.58 -3.63
C TYR A 82 -5.43 -11.83 -4.40
N CYS A 83 -5.10 -11.39 -5.60
CA CYS A 83 -6.01 -10.66 -6.46
C CYS A 83 -6.13 -11.34 -7.82
N HIS A 84 -7.36 -11.61 -8.21
CA HIS A 84 -7.75 -12.03 -9.54
C HIS A 84 -8.20 -10.79 -10.32
N PHE A 85 -7.52 -10.50 -11.42
CA PHE A 85 -7.85 -9.40 -12.33
C PHE A 85 -8.42 -9.95 -13.62
N ARG A 86 -9.56 -9.40 -14.03
CA ARG A 86 -10.27 -9.71 -15.27
C ARG A 86 -10.55 -8.44 -16.02
N THR A 87 -10.00 -8.34 -17.22
CA THR A 87 -10.28 -7.27 -18.17
C THR A 87 -10.76 -7.89 -19.47
N ALA A 88 -11.18 -7.06 -20.42
CA ALA A 88 -11.46 -7.54 -21.78
C ALA A 88 -10.18 -7.89 -22.56
N TYR A 89 -9.02 -7.40 -22.11
CA TYR A 89 -7.73 -7.65 -22.76
C TYR A 89 -7.06 -8.93 -22.27
N GLY A 90 -7.54 -9.51 -21.18
CA GLY A 90 -7.02 -10.76 -20.63
C GLY A 90 -7.26 -10.89 -19.13
N ARG A 91 -6.66 -11.93 -18.56
CA ARG A 91 -6.78 -12.25 -17.12
C ARG A 91 -5.39 -12.33 -16.50
N VAL A 92 -5.27 -11.85 -15.26
CA VAL A 92 -4.05 -11.97 -14.46
C VAL A 92 -4.43 -12.35 -13.05
N ASP A 93 -3.85 -13.45 -12.59
CA ASP A 93 -3.89 -13.85 -11.20
C ASP A 93 -2.55 -13.47 -10.57
N LYS A 94 -2.59 -12.57 -9.59
CA LYS A 94 -1.39 -12.06 -8.95
C LYS A 94 -1.58 -11.96 -7.45
N GLN A 95 -0.61 -12.51 -6.73
CA GLN A 95 -0.44 -12.24 -5.32
C GLN A 95 0.19 -10.85 -5.16
N LEU A 96 -0.54 -9.95 -4.51
CA LEU A 96 -0.08 -8.64 -4.08
C LEU A 96 0.35 -8.75 -2.61
N VAL A 97 1.63 -8.58 -2.35
CA VAL A 97 2.17 -8.69 -0.98
C VAL A 97 2.21 -7.31 -0.35
N ALA A 98 1.33 -7.02 0.62
CA ALA A 98 1.46 -5.81 1.43
C ALA A 98 2.49 -6.08 2.54
N SER A 99 3.77 -5.88 2.20
CA SER A 99 4.90 -5.98 3.13
C SER A 99 5.61 -4.64 3.31
N TRP A 100 6.48 -4.57 4.32
CA TRP A 100 7.39 -3.45 4.49
C TRP A 100 8.36 -3.30 3.29
N GLU A 101 8.70 -4.39 2.61
CA GLU A 101 9.52 -4.36 1.40
C GLU A 101 8.75 -3.70 0.24
N LEU A 102 7.48 -4.09 0.02
CA LEU A 102 6.65 -3.43 -0.98
C LEU A 102 6.49 -1.93 -0.66
N LYS A 103 6.35 -1.58 0.62
CA LYS A 103 6.31 -0.18 1.06
C LYS A 103 7.56 0.61 0.65
N GLN A 104 8.74 -0.01 0.66
CA GLN A 104 9.95 0.63 0.13
C GLN A 104 9.92 0.74 -1.40
N GLU A 105 9.39 -0.27 -2.10
CA GLU A 105 9.30 -0.25 -3.56
C GLU A 105 8.34 0.83 -4.11
N CYS A 106 7.23 1.13 -3.43
CA CYS A 106 6.24 2.09 -3.95
C CYS A 106 6.71 3.55 -3.81
N GLY A 107 7.78 3.81 -3.06
CA GLY A 107 8.38 5.14 -2.88
C GLY A 107 7.58 6.08 -1.96
N ASP A 108 6.27 5.88 -1.82
CA ASP A 108 5.42 6.55 -0.83
C ASP A 108 5.26 5.68 0.43
N ARG A 109 5.59 6.26 1.59
CA ARG A 109 5.56 5.59 2.89
C ARG A 109 4.16 5.27 3.39
N ARG A 110 3.09 5.74 2.75
CA ARG A 110 1.71 5.54 3.26
C ARG A 110 0.80 4.85 2.26
N LYS A 111 1.16 4.86 0.97
CA LYS A 111 0.29 4.39 -0.09
C LYS A 111 1.08 3.66 -1.15
N CYS A 112 0.52 2.56 -1.64
CA CYS A 112 1.04 1.84 -2.78
C CYS A 112 -0.06 1.66 -3.82
N THR A 113 0.20 2.16 -5.02
CA THR A 113 -0.78 2.17 -6.10
C THR A 113 -0.41 1.14 -7.17
N TRP A 114 -1.31 0.20 -7.40
CA TRP A 114 -1.28 -0.73 -8.51
C TRP A 114 -2.11 -0.17 -9.66
N VAL A 115 -1.51 -0.07 -10.84
CA VAL A 115 -2.13 0.57 -12.00
C VAL A 115 -2.42 -0.49 -13.05
N VAL A 116 -3.66 -0.53 -13.50
CA VAL A 116 -4.12 -1.45 -14.55
C VAL A 116 -4.11 -0.71 -15.88
N LYS A 117 -3.28 -1.16 -16.81
CA LYS A 117 -3.14 -0.62 -18.17
C LYS A 117 -3.45 -1.68 -19.22
N LYS A 118 -3.52 -1.30 -20.49
CA LYS A 118 -3.95 -2.16 -21.60
C LYS A 118 -3.07 -3.40 -21.81
N ASP A 119 -1.81 -3.29 -21.42
CA ASP A 119 -0.73 -4.26 -21.61
C ASP A 119 -0.42 -5.07 -20.35
N GLY A 120 -0.75 -4.55 -19.17
CA GLY A 120 -0.61 -5.32 -17.95
C GLY A 120 -0.92 -4.59 -16.65
N LEU A 121 -0.48 -5.21 -15.58
CA LEU A 121 -0.51 -4.71 -14.21
C LEU A 121 0.84 -4.09 -13.84
N TYR A 122 0.78 -2.84 -13.40
CA TYR A 122 1.91 -1.99 -13.05
C TYR A 122 1.94 -1.68 -11.56
N LEU A 123 3.15 -1.51 -11.03
CA LEU A 123 3.38 -0.92 -9.71
C LEU A 123 3.82 0.54 -9.89
N ARG A 124 3.05 1.50 -9.36
CA ARG A 124 3.41 2.91 -9.38
C ARG A 124 4.42 3.21 -8.28
N GLN A 125 5.59 3.66 -8.69
CA GLN A 125 6.67 4.06 -7.81
C GLN A 125 6.85 5.57 -7.87
N TRP A 126 7.09 6.19 -6.72
CA TRP A 126 7.50 7.59 -6.65
C TRP A 126 9.01 7.69 -6.61
N LYS A 127 9.60 8.37 -7.60
CA LYS A 127 11.04 8.63 -7.64
C LYS A 127 11.31 10.11 -7.55
N THR A 128 12.23 10.47 -6.66
CA THR A 128 12.76 11.83 -6.57
C THR A 128 13.83 12.01 -7.64
N LYS A 129 13.56 12.84 -8.65
CA LYS A 129 14.59 13.29 -9.59
C LYS A 129 15.17 14.61 -9.11
N PHE A 130 16.50 14.67 -9.02
CA PHE A 130 17.22 15.89 -8.73
C PHE A 130 17.59 16.55 -10.05
N PHE A 131 17.23 17.82 -10.16
CA PHE A 131 17.63 18.69 -11.25
C PHE A 131 18.59 19.73 -10.71
N SER A 132 19.52 20.14 -11.56
CA SER A 132 20.36 21.30 -11.33
C SER A 132 20.30 22.20 -12.54
N ASN A 133 20.43 23.50 -12.33
CA ASN A 133 20.64 24.40 -13.46
C ASN A 133 22.01 24.12 -14.13
N LYS A 134 22.24 24.75 -15.29
CA LYS A 134 23.48 24.58 -16.08
C LYS A 134 24.75 24.88 -15.28
N TYR A 135 24.65 25.73 -14.26
CA TYR A 135 25.77 26.22 -13.46
C TYR A 135 25.94 25.44 -12.13
N GLY A 136 25.02 24.54 -11.79
CA GLY A 136 25.08 23.71 -10.58
C GLY A 136 24.78 24.43 -9.26
N ASN A 137 24.45 25.72 -9.27
CA ASN A 137 24.20 26.52 -8.06
C ASN A 137 22.77 26.42 -7.54
N GLU A 138 21.82 26.03 -8.38
CA GLU A 138 20.44 25.75 -7.97
C GLU A 138 20.16 24.26 -8.13
N ARG A 139 19.62 23.64 -7.08
CA ARG A 139 19.19 22.24 -7.08
C ARG A 139 17.77 22.17 -6.58
N TRP A 140 16.90 21.54 -7.37
CA TRP A 140 15.53 21.24 -6.95
C TRP A 140 15.22 19.78 -7.20
N ASN A 141 14.26 19.26 -6.46
CA ASN A 141 13.81 17.89 -6.59
C ASN A 141 12.35 17.85 -7.03
N VAL A 142 12.04 16.96 -7.95
CA VAL A 142 10.66 16.72 -8.39
C VAL A 142 10.30 15.27 -8.10
N TYR A 143 9.11 15.06 -7.55
CA TYR A 143 8.52 13.75 -7.36
C TYR A 143 7.80 13.35 -8.66
N ILE A 144 8.28 12.29 -9.30
CA ILE A 144 7.71 11.83 -10.58
C ILE A 144 7.15 10.43 -10.38
N GLU A 145 5.92 10.23 -10.86
CA GLU A 145 5.28 8.92 -10.94
C GLU A 145 5.99 8.06 -11.99
N HIS A 146 6.36 6.84 -11.61
CA HIS A 146 7.03 5.89 -12.49
C HIS A 146 6.38 4.52 -12.37
N ASP A 147 5.71 4.09 -13.43
CA ASP A 147 4.99 2.81 -13.46
C ASP A 147 5.89 1.68 -13.95
N VAL A 148 6.08 0.66 -13.12
CA VAL A 148 6.89 -0.53 -13.43
C VAL A 148 5.97 -1.69 -13.77
N LEU A 149 6.08 -2.25 -14.98
CA LEU A 149 5.31 -3.43 -15.38
C LEU A 149 5.72 -4.62 -14.50
N LYS A 150 4.76 -5.20 -13.77
CA LYS A 150 5.00 -6.38 -12.92
C LYS A 150 4.43 -7.65 -13.54
N LYS A 151 3.41 -7.55 -14.39
CA LYS A 151 2.80 -8.69 -15.08
C LYS A 151 2.01 -8.25 -16.30
N SER A 152 2.25 -8.84 -17.46
CA SER A 152 1.43 -8.65 -18.66
C SER A 152 0.12 -9.45 -18.57
N TRP A 153 -0.90 -9.04 -19.33
CA TRP A 153 -2.09 -9.86 -19.50
C TRP A 153 -1.75 -11.21 -20.13
N SER A 154 -2.44 -12.27 -19.68
CA SER A 154 -2.41 -13.61 -20.28
C SER A 154 -3.67 -13.83 -21.11
#